data_AF-A0A221P4V7-F1
#
_entry.id   AF-A0A221P4V7-F1
#
_cell.length_a   1.000
_cell.length_b   1.000
_cell.length_c   1.000
_cell.angle_alpha   90.00
_cell.angle_beta   90.00
_cell.angle_gamma   90.00
#
_symmetry.space_group_name_H-M   'P 1'
#
loop_
_entity.id
_entity.type
_entity.pdbx_description
1 polymer ?
#
loop_
_entity_poly.entity_id
_entity_poly.type
_entity_poly.pdbx_seq_one_letter_code
_entity_poly.pdbx_strand_id
1 'polypeptide(L)'
;MLVNQGSVQTLEGLRSELDSIDEVLLTTIRDRIEKCVEIGHYKREYKVPMMQPHRIGVVQERAARFGEAYGIDQDFLRRLYDLVIEETCRVENQVIGDSS
;
A
#
# COMPACT_ATOMS: atom_id res chain seq x y z
N MET A 1 24.69 35.42 -25.41
CA MET A 1 24.12 35.47 -24.04
C MET A 1 23.34 34.18 -23.85
N LEU A 2 23.88 33.23 -23.08
CA LEU A 2 23.24 31.93 -22.82
C LEU A 2 22.17 32.14 -21.77
N VAL A 3 20.90 32.05 -22.16
CA VAL A 3 19.78 32.04 -21.22
C VAL A 3 19.79 30.66 -20.58
N ASN A 4 20.20 30.61 -19.31
CA ASN A 4 20.08 29.45 -18.46
C ASN A 4 18.60 29.09 -18.32
N GLN A 5 18.11 28.15 -19.12
CA GLN A 5 16.77 27.57 -18.99
C GLN A 5 16.75 26.61 -17.80
N GLY A 6 16.76 27.16 -16.58
CA GLY A 6 16.17 26.46 -15.45
C GLY A 6 14.66 26.59 -15.60
N SER A 7 13.96 25.50 -15.93
CA SER A 7 12.49 25.52 -15.93
C SER A 7 12.03 25.89 -14.52
N VAL A 8 11.46 27.09 -14.36
CA VAL A 8 10.75 27.44 -13.14
C VAL A 8 9.55 26.49 -13.10
N GLN A 9 9.62 25.45 -12.26
CA GLN A 9 8.47 24.58 -12.06
C GLN A 9 7.31 25.43 -11.54
N THR A 10 6.21 25.39 -12.28
CA THR A 10 4.98 26.07 -11.88
C THR A 10 4.26 25.20 -10.86
N LEU A 11 3.42 25.82 -10.02
CA LEU A 11 2.55 25.08 -9.11
C LEU A 11 1.70 24.05 -9.85
N GLU A 12 1.27 24.37 -11.07
CA GLU A 12 0.49 23.45 -11.92
C GLU A 12 1.33 22.26 -12.41
N GLY A 13 2.59 22.48 -12.77
CA GLY A 13 3.51 21.40 -13.13
C GLY A 13 3.74 20.44 -11.96
N LEU A 14 3.98 20.98 -10.76
CA LEU A 14 4.13 20.18 -9.53
C LEU A 14 2.87 19.37 -9.19
N ARG A 15 1.68 19.94 -9.43
CA ARG A 15 0.41 19.23 -9.22
C ARG A 15 0.22 18.11 -10.23
N SER A 16 0.54 18.34 -11.50
CA SER A 16 0.48 17.29 -12.51
C SER A 16 1.45 16.14 -12.23
N GLU A 17 2.63 16.44 -11.69
CA GLU A 17 3.57 15.42 -11.21
C GLU A 17 3.01 14.65 -10.01
N LEU A 18 2.38 15.34 -9.05
CA LEU A 18 1.71 14.71 -7.91
C LEU A 18 0.56 13.81 -8.35
N ASP A 19 -0.30 14.27 -9.27
CA ASP A 19 -1.41 13.48 -9.80
C ASP A 19 -0.92 12.17 -10.44
N SER A 20 0.24 12.22 -11.12
CA SER A 20 0.87 11.04 -11.70
C SER A 20 1.40 10.09 -10.63
N ILE A 21 1.95 10.61 -9.53
CA ILE A 21 2.37 9.81 -8.36
C ILE A 21 1.13 9.15 -7.72
N ASP A 22 0.04 9.89 -7.58
CA ASP A 22 -1.20 9.40 -7.00
C ASP A 22 -1.83 8.29 -7.85
N GLU A 23 -1.77 8.38 -9.18
CA GLU A 23 -2.22 7.30 -10.07
C GLU A 23 -1.41 6.00 -9.86
N VAL A 24 -0.09 6.13 -9.71
CA VAL A 24 0.78 4.99 -9.40
C VAL A 24 0.48 4.43 -8.01
N LEU A 25 0.23 5.29 -7.02
CA LEU A 25 -0.14 4.88 -5.67
C LEU A 25 -1.45 4.08 -5.67
N LEU A 26 -2.49 4.59 -6.35
CA LEU A 26 -3.78 3.91 -6.48
C LEU A 26 -3.65 2.55 -7.18
N THR A 27 -2.88 2.50 -8.27
CA THR A 27 -2.60 1.26 -9.00
C THR A 27 -1.85 0.26 -8.12
N THR A 28 -0.87 0.72 -7.35
CA THR A 28 -0.10 -0.12 -6.42
C THR A 28 -0.99 -0.69 -5.30
N ILE A 29 -1.92 0.12 -4.78
CA ILE A 29 -2.90 -0.33 -3.78
C ILE A 29 -3.82 -1.40 -4.37
N ARG A 30 -4.34 -1.19 -5.59
CA ARG A 30 -5.16 -2.19 -6.31
C ARG A 30 -4.41 -3.52 -6.44
N ASP A 31 -3.19 -3.49 -6.98
CA ASP A 31 -2.39 -4.69 -7.21
C ASP A 31 -2.11 -5.43 -5.89
N ARG A 32 -1.89 -4.69 -4.80
CA ARG A 32 -1.73 -5.26 -3.46
C ARG A 32 -3.00 -5.97 -2.99
N ILE A 33 -4.18 -5.38 -3.19
CA ILE A 33 -5.47 -5.96 -2.81
C ILE A 33 -5.75 -7.22 -3.65
N GLU A 34 -5.52 -7.19 -4.96
CA GLU A 34 -5.68 -8.35 -5.84
C GLU A 34 -4.81 -9.52 -5.37
N LYS A 35 -3.56 -9.26 -4.96
CA LYS A 35 -2.71 -10.29 -4.38
C LYS A 35 -3.27 -10.85 -3.08
N CYS A 36 -3.87 -10.02 -2.23
CA CYS A 36 -4.54 -10.46 -1.02
C CYS A 36 -5.77 -11.34 -1.32
N VAL A 37 -6.53 -11.03 -2.38
CA VAL A 37 -7.63 -11.88 -2.86
C VAL A 37 -7.10 -13.26 -3.25
N GLU A 38 -6.05 -13.33 -4.08
CA GLU A 38 -5.41 -14.59 -4.47
C GLU A 38 -4.94 -15.41 -3.25
N ILE A 39 -4.31 -14.74 -2.26
CA ILE A 39 -3.90 -15.38 -1.00
C ILE A 39 -5.13 -15.89 -0.23
N GLY A 40 -6.23 -15.14 -0.20
CA GLY A 40 -7.49 -15.57 0.41
C GLY A 40 -8.07 -16.83 -0.24
N HIS A 41 -8.04 -16.92 -1.58
CA HIS A 41 -8.44 -18.12 -2.31
C HIS A 41 -7.58 -19.32 -1.94
N TYR A 42 -6.25 -19.14 -1.94
CA TYR A 42 -5.31 -20.17 -1.51
C TYR A 42 -5.59 -20.60 -0.07
N LYS A 43 -5.72 -19.66 0.86
CA LYS A 43 -6.00 -19.97 2.27
C LYS A 43 -7.27 -20.80 2.44
N ARG A 44 -8.34 -20.46 1.71
CA ARG A 44 -9.59 -21.23 1.71
C ARG A 44 -9.41 -22.64 1.17
N GLU A 45 -8.78 -22.79 0.01
CA GLU A 45 -8.53 -24.10 -0.63
C GLU A 45 -7.74 -25.04 0.29
N TYR A 46 -6.71 -24.52 0.95
CA TYR A 46 -5.81 -25.29 1.81
C TYR A 46 -6.17 -25.22 3.31
N LYS A 47 -7.33 -24.66 3.67
CA LYS A 47 -7.82 -24.51 5.06
C LYS A 47 -6.81 -23.82 5.98
N VAL A 48 -6.02 -22.89 5.45
CA VAL A 48 -5.08 -22.08 6.21
C VAL A 48 -5.87 -21.00 6.96
N PRO A 49 -5.59 -20.76 8.26
CA PRO A 49 -6.25 -19.69 9.01
C PRO A 49 -6.07 -18.32 8.34
N MET A 50 -7.17 -17.56 8.31
CA MET A 50 -7.21 -16.22 7.74
C MET A 50 -6.24 -15.28 8.47
N MET A 51 -6.37 -15.18 9.79
CA MET A 51 -5.53 -14.31 10.63
C MET A 51 -4.16 -14.92 10.89
N GLN A 52 -3.12 -14.16 10.56
CA GLN A 52 -1.73 -14.51 10.80
C GLN A 52 -0.98 -13.32 11.45
N PRO A 53 -1.01 -13.19 12.79
CA PRO A 53 -0.44 -12.03 13.49
C PRO A 53 1.03 -11.75 13.16
N HIS A 54 1.82 -12.80 12.95
CA HIS A 54 3.21 -12.66 12.52
C HIS A 54 3.35 -11.89 11.20
N ARG A 55 2.44 -12.11 10.23
CA ARG A 55 2.47 -11.41 8.94
C ARG A 55 2.16 -9.92 9.07
N ILE A 56 1.28 -9.56 10.01
CA ILE A 56 0.99 -8.17 10.36
C ILE A 56 2.24 -7.49 10.92
N GLY A 57 2.93 -8.14 11.86
CA GLY A 57 4.18 -7.62 12.42
C GLY A 57 5.26 -7.40 11.35
N VAL A 58 5.38 -8.32 10.38
CA VAL A 58 6.36 -8.19 9.28
C VAL A 58 6.09 -6.97 8.39
N VAL A 59 4.83 -6.67 8.06
CA VAL A 59 4.53 -5.51 7.19
C VAL A 59 4.69 -4.20 7.94
N GLN A 60 4.32 -4.15 9.22
CA GLN A 60 4.54 -2.97 10.08
C GLN A 60 6.02 -2.67 10.26
N GLU A 61 6.84 -3.69 10.53
CA GLU A 61 8.28 -3.53 10.67
C GLU A 61 8.93 -3.02 9.36
N ARG A 62 8.48 -3.52 8.21
CA ARG A 62 8.95 -3.02 6.90
C ARG A 62 8.60 -1.55 6.70
N ALA A 63 7.41 -1.14 7.11
CA ALA A 63 6.96 0.25 7.03
C ALA A 63 7.79 1.16 7.95
N ALA A 64 8.04 0.74 9.20
CA ALA A 64 8.86 1.49 10.15
C ALA A 64 10.29 1.73 9.63
N ARG A 65 10.95 0.67 9.15
CA ARG A 65 12.30 0.79 8.56
C ARG A 65 12.33 1.67 7.31
N PHE A 66 11.28 1.62 6.49
CA PHE A 66 11.17 2.51 5.33
C PHE A 66 11.05 3.97 5.79
N GLY A 67 10.23 4.24 6.81
CA GLY A 67 10.12 5.58 7.39
C GLY A 67 11.45 6.11 7.90
N GLU A 68 12.17 5.28 8.66
CA GLU A 68 13.52 5.61 9.15
C GLU A 68 14.50 5.92 8.01
N ALA A 69 14.54 5.08 6.97
CA ALA A 69 15.51 5.21 5.88
C ALA A 69 15.26 6.43 4.97
N TYR A 70 13.99 6.83 4.79
CA TYR A 70 13.60 7.87 3.83
C TYR A 70 13.06 9.15 4.50
N GLY A 71 13.16 9.26 5.82
CA GLY A 71 12.74 10.46 6.56
C GLY A 71 11.22 10.67 6.58
N ILE A 72 10.44 9.58 6.51
CA ILE A 72 8.99 9.63 6.63
C ILE A 72 8.61 9.31 8.08
N ASP A 73 7.65 10.05 8.63
CA ASP A 73 7.14 9.81 9.98
C ASP A 73 6.67 8.36 10.15
N GLN A 74 7.28 7.65 11.09
CA GLN A 74 7.01 6.23 11.32
C GLN A 74 5.59 6.01 11.86
N ASP A 75 5.07 6.95 12.66
CA ASP A 75 3.71 6.89 13.18
C ASP A 75 2.68 7.06 12.06
N PHE A 76 2.94 7.93 11.08
CA PHE A 76 2.15 8.04 9.86
C PHE A 76 2.14 6.72 9.08
N LEU A 77 3.31 6.12 8.82
CA LEU A 77 3.37 4.84 8.11
C LEU A 77 2.69 3.71 8.89
N ARG A 78 2.80 3.69 10.23
CA ARG A 78 2.09 2.71 11.06
C ARG A 78 0.59 2.80 10.87
N ARG A 79 0.02 4.01 10.97
CA ARG A 79 -1.42 4.26 10.76
C ARG A 79 -1.87 3.91 9.35
N LEU A 80 -1.07 4.25 8.33
CA LEU A 80 -1.35 3.89 6.95
C LEU A 80 -1.41 2.36 6.78
N TYR A 81 -0.42 1.65 7.33
CA TYR A 81 -0.39 0.20 7.24
C TYR A 81 -1.50 -0.47 8.05
N ASP A 82 -1.93 0.12 9.18
CA ASP A 82 -3.10 -0.37 9.92
C ASP A 82 -4.37 -0.35 9.04
N LEU A 83 -4.63 0.76 8.33
CA LEU A 83 -5.75 0.86 7.38
C LEU A 83 -5.65 -0.15 6.24
N VAL A 84 -4.45 -0.30 5.67
CA VAL A 84 -4.20 -1.25 4.57
C VAL A 84 -4.36 -2.71 5.04
N ILE A 85 -3.96 -3.03 6.26
CA ILE A 85 -4.15 -4.35 6.87
C ILE A 85 -5.64 -4.60 7.11
N GLU A 86 -6.37 -3.63 7.67
CA GLU A 86 -7.80 -3.74 7.91
C GLU A 86 -8.56 -4.06 6.61
N GLU A 87 -8.25 -3.34 5.53
CA GLU A 87 -8.84 -3.58 4.21
C GLU A 87 -8.47 -4.97 3.66
N THR A 88 -7.21 -5.39 3.85
CA THR A 88 -6.77 -6.75 3.49
C THR A 88 -7.60 -7.81 4.21
N CYS A 89 -7.81 -7.61 5.52
CA CYS A 89 -8.58 -8.53 6.33
C CYS A 89 -10.05 -8.59 5.89
N ARG A 90 -10.66 -7.44 5.56
CA ARG A 90 -12.02 -7.37 5.05
C ARG A 90 -12.17 -8.16 3.75
N VAL A 91 -11.27 -7.95 2.79
CA VAL A 91 -11.28 -8.62 1.48
C VAL A 91 -11.02 -10.11 1.60
N GLU A 92 -10.03 -10.54 2.39
CA GLU A 92 -9.78 -11.97 2.62
C GLU A 92 -10.97 -12.67 3.28
N ASN A 93 -11.65 -12.01 4.23
CA ASN A 93 -12.85 -12.55 4.86
C ASN A 93 -14.01 -12.72 3.88
N GLN A 94 -14.21 -11.79 2.94
CA GLN A 94 -15.21 -11.94 1.88
C GLN A 94 -14.90 -13.17 1.03
N VAL A 95 -13.66 -13.27 0.55
CA VAL A 95 -13.21 -14.40 -0.27
C VAL A 95 -13.37 -15.74 0.47
N ILE A 96 -12.97 -15.82 1.73
CA ILE A 96 -13.07 -17.07 2.52
C ILE A 96 -14.54 -17.38 2.89
N GLY A 97 -15.33 -16.35 3.19
CA GLY A 97 -16.72 -16.44 3.65
C GLY A 97 -17.76 -16.68 2.56
N ASP A 98 -17.48 -16.34 1.29
CA ASP A 98 -18.38 -16.51 0.12
C ASP A 98 -18.56 -17.98 -0.31
N SER A 99 -18.51 -18.93 0.64
CA SER A 99 -18.76 -20.36 0.44
C SER A 99 -20.20 -20.72 0.87
N SER A 100 -21.19 -19.96 0.42
CA SER A 100 -22.63 -20.29 0.57
C SER A 100 -23.25 -20.60 -0.79
#